data_AF-A0A7T8KIV6-F1
#
_entry.id   AF-A0A7T8KIV6-F1
#
_cell.length_a   1.000
_cell.length_b   1.000
_cell.length_c   1.000
_cell.angle_alpha   90.00
_cell.angle_beta   90.00
_cell.angle_gamma   90.00
#
_symmetry.space_group_name_H-M   'P 1'
#
loop_
_entity.id
_entity.type
_entity.pdbx_description
1 polymer ?
#
loop_
_entity_poly.entity_id
_entity_poly.type
_entity_poly.pdbx_seq_one_letter_code
_entity_poly.pdbx_strand_id
1 'polypeptide(L)' 'MFVRMVFKDFSTKEELLTLLPLKTTTRGVDIYNAVKEFFNIKNIPLQKLVSITTGLLR' A
#
# COMPACT_ATOMS: atom_id res chain seq x y z
N MET A 1 -0.50 -1.42 6.19
CA MET A 1 -0.22 -0.61 4.98
C MET A 1 -0.72 0.79 5.23
N PHE A 2 0.18 1.77 5.20
CA PHE A 2 -0.15 3.18 5.28
C PHE A 2 -0.30 3.76 3.88
N VAL A 3 -1.20 4.72 3.70
CA VAL A 3 -1.33 5.51 2.48
C VAL A 3 -1.02 6.95 2.82
N ARG A 4 -0.23 7.59 1.96
CA ARG A 4 0.00 9.02 2.00
C ARG A 4 -0.71 9.69 0.84
N MET A 5 -1.67 10.55 1.14
CA MET A 5 -2.41 11.32 0.13
C MET A 5 -1.84 12.74 0.06
N VAL A 6 -1.76 13.29 -1.15
CA VAL A 6 -1.39 14.68 -1.41
C VAL A 6 -2.64 15.40 -1.91
N PHE A 7 -3.06 16.46 -1.21
CA PHE A 7 -4.23 17.26 -1.57
C PHE A 7 -3.84 18.49 -2.39
N LYS A 8 -4.83 19.14 -3.00
CA LYS A 8 -4.61 20.30 -3.89
C LYS A 8 -3.98 21.50 -3.17
N ASP A 9 -4.19 21.61 -1.86
CA ASP A 9 -3.56 22.61 -0.99
C ASP A 9 -2.14 22.24 -0.58
N PHE A 10 -1.54 21.22 -1.23
CA PHE A 10 -0.24 20.65 -0.93
C PHE A 10 -0.12 20.02 0.47
N SER A 11 -1.23 19.90 1.20
CA SER A 11 -1.23 19.16 2.45
C SER A 11 -1.04 17.67 2.19
N THR A 12 -0.32 17.01 3.10
CA THR A 12 -0.14 15.56 3.10
C THR A 12 -0.81 14.96 4.32
N LYS A 13 -1.59 13.90 4.12
CA LYS A 13 -2.12 13.09 5.22
C LYS A 13 -1.67 11.65 5.07
N GLU A 14 -1.33 11.03 6.20
CA GLU A 14 -0.99 9.62 6.27
C GLU A 14 -2.00 8.90 7.18
N GLU A 15 -2.52 7.77 6.69
CA GLU A 15 -3.48 6.97 7.43
C GLU A 15 -3.20 5.47 7.26
N LEU A 16 -3.48 4.69 8.31
CA LEU A 16 -3.47 3.23 8.26
C LEU A 16 -4.69 2.75 7.48
N LEU A 17 -4.46 2.23 6.27
CA LEU A 17 -5.56 1.76 5.42
C LEU A 17 -6.03 0.36 5.81
N THR A 18 -5.06 -0.53 6.07
CA THR A 18 -5.37 -1.93 6.34
C THR A 18 -4.17 -2.68 6.90
N LEU A 19 -4.43 -3.85 7.48
CA LEU A 19 -3.45 -4.88 7.82
C LEU A 19 -3.72 -6.09 6.92
N LEU A 20 -2.75 -6.43 6.07
CA LEU A 20 -2.84 -7.61 5.20
C LEU A 20 -2.11 -8.77 5.86
N PRO A 21 -2.75 -9.94 6.01
CA PRO A 21 -2.05 -11.13 6.46
C PRO A 21 -1.04 -11.55 5.37
N LEU A 22 0.19 -11.80 5.79
CA LEU A 22 1.24 -12.36 4.96
C LEU A 22 1.72 -13.67 5.58
N LYS A 23 2.22 -14.59 4.76
CA LYS A 23 2.81 -15.84 5.24
C LYS A 23 4.09 -15.57 6.03
N THR A 24 4.44 -16.47 6.95
CA THR A 24 5.62 -16.34 7.83
C THR A 24 6.90 -16.07 7.05
N THR A 25 7.16 -16.83 5.99
CA THR A 25 8.26 -16.58 5.05
C THR A 25 7.76 -15.82 3.84
N THR A 26 7.92 -14.50 3.85
CA THR A 26 7.45 -13.60 2.80
C THR A 26 8.58 -13.15 1.88
N ARG A 27 8.41 -13.31 0.56
CA ARG A 27 9.27 -12.70 -0.47
C ARG A 27 8.63 -11.43 -1.01
N GLY A 28 9.42 -10.60 -1.70
CA GLY A 28 8.90 -9.37 -2.34
C GLY A 28 7.70 -9.62 -3.28
N VAL A 29 7.70 -10.72 -4.03
CA VAL A 29 6.58 -11.10 -4.91
C VAL A 29 5.28 -11.39 -4.14
N ASP A 30 5.39 -11.93 -2.93
CA ASP A 30 4.23 -12.26 -2.10
C ASP A 30 3.58 -10.96 -1.57
N ILE A 31 4.41 -9.96 -1.20
CA ILE A 31 3.94 -8.62 -0.83
C ILE A 31 3.23 -7.95 -2.01
N TYR A 32 3.86 -7.96 -3.19
CA TYR A 32 3.28 -7.37 -4.40
C TYR A 32 1.91 -7.97 -4.73
N ASN A 33 1.78 -9.30 -4.69
CA ASN A 33 0.52 -9.97 -4.98
C ASN A 33 -0.56 -9.62 -3.96
N ALA A 34 -0.25 -9.61 -2.67
CA ALA A 34 -1.21 -9.24 -1.62
C ALA A 34 -1.71 -7.79 -1.78
N VAL A 35 -0.81 -6.85 -2.08
CA VAL A 35 -1.18 -5.45 -2.33
C VAL A 35 -2.02 -5.33 -3.61
N LYS A 36 -1.61 -5.97 -4.71
CA LYS A 36 -2.35 -5.94 -5.98
C LYS A 36 -3.77 -6.49 -5.82
N GLU A 37 -3.91 -7.63 -5.13
CA GLU A 37 -5.21 -8.25 -4.87
C GLU A 37 -6.09 -7.35 -4.01
N PHE A 38 -5.55 -6.76 -2.94
CA PHE A 38 -6.28 -5.81 -2.10
C PHE A 38 -6.81 -4.62 -2.91
N PHE A 39 -5.99 -4.02 -3.78
CA PHE A 39 -6.41 -2.90 -4.62
C PHE A 39 -7.51 -3.31 -5.61
N ASN A 40 -7.40 -4.50 -6.22
CA ASN A 40 -8.44 -5.04 -7.09
C ASN A 40 -9.77 -5.23 -6.35
N ILE A 41 -9.76 -5.88 -5.18
CA ILE A 41 -10.98 -6.15 -4.38
C ILE A 41 -11.64 -4.85 -3.93
N LYS A 42 -10.84 -3.84 -3.57
CA LYS A 42 -11.35 -2.53 -3.15
C LYS A 42 -11.71 -1.61 -4.32
N ASN A 43 -11.58 -2.06 -5.56
CA ASN A 43 -11.75 -1.26 -6.77
C ASN A 43 -10.95 0.06 -6.73
N ILE A 44 -9.74 0.00 -6.15
CA ILE A 44 -8.84 1.15 -6.10
C ILE A 44 -8.04 1.17 -7.41
N PRO A 45 -8.19 2.21 -8.24
CA PRO A 45 -7.51 2.28 -9.53
C PRO A 45 -5.99 2.38 -9.33
N LEU A 46 -5.27 1.35 -9.74
CA LEU A 46 -3.80 1.30 -9.67
C LEU A 46 -3.15 2.44 -10.47
N GLN A 47 -3.83 3.00 -11.48
CA GLN A 47 -3.31 4.14 -12.24
C GLN A 47 -3.12 5.41 -11.39
N LYS A 48 -3.78 5.49 -10.22
CA LYS A 48 -3.62 6.61 -9.28
C LYS A 48 -2.50 6.39 -8.26
N LEU A 49 -1.84 5.24 -8.29
CA LEU A 49 -0.74 4.92 -7.39
C LEU A 49 0.55 5.58 -7.88
N VAL A 50 1.08 6.51 -7.08
CA VAL A 50 2.29 7.28 -7.43
C VAL A 50 3.56 6.52 -7.07
N SER A 51 3.57 5.82 -5.93
CA SER A 51 4.75 5.07 -5.47
C SER A 51 4.37 4.04 -4.39
N ILE A 52 5.18 2.97 -4.28
CA ILE A 52 5.17 2.04 -3.14
C ILE A 52 6.55 2.08 -2.50
N THR A 53 6.58 2.13 -1.17
CA THR A 53 7.82 2.06 -0.39
C THR A 53 7.67 1.00 0.70
N THR A 54 8.68 0.17 0.87
CA THR A 54 8.79 -0.77 1.99
C THR A 54 9.88 -0.28 2.94
N GLY A 55 9.54 -0.11 4.22
CA GLY A 55 10.52 0.19 5.26
C GLY A 55 11.16 -1.10 5.81
N LEU A 56 12.45 -1.04 6.14
CA LEU A 56 13.05 -1.97 7.08
C LEU A 56 12.75 -1.46 8.50
N LEU A 57 12.03 -2.24 9.30
CA LEU A 57 11.99 -2.02 10.75
C LEU A 57 13.40 -2.33 11.29
N ARG A 58 14.08 -1.29 11.77
CA ARG A 58 15.31 -1.39 12.57
C ARG A 58 14.96 -1.33 14.04
#